data_AF-A0A7C4LVD0-F1
#
_entry.id   AF-A0A7C4LVD0-F1
#
_cell.length_a   1.000
_cell.length_b   1.000
_cell.length_c   1.000
_cell.angle_alpha   90.00
_cell.angle_beta   90.00
_cell.angle_gamma   90.00
#
_symmetry.space_group_name_H-M   'P 1'
#
loop_
_entity.id
_entity.type
_entity.pdbx_description
1 polymer ?
#
loop_
_entity_poly.entity_id
_entity_poly.type
_entity_poly.pdbx_seq_one_letter_code
_entity_poly.pdbx_strand_id
1 'polypeptide(L)'
;MNNLGPCANPHWAAAILRVVFLIGLIAGCAPPGRKLLRLEVQHQGQVVLRMLFDAPDRERPADLWKRTCREPFASEEEVLQIKPDPNSPLRATLKGSVRLTILHANKPVSSATLSNLVLARSAANSPKWRLPEAEVKRVRQAAGFGD
;
A
#
# COMPACT_ATOMS: atom_id res chain seq x y z
N MET A 1 -42.81 -44.86 -55.68
CA MET A 1 -41.75 -45.41 -54.80
C MET A 1 -40.76 -44.28 -54.52
N ASN A 2 -40.36 -44.18 -53.25
CA ASN A 2 -39.80 -43.01 -52.57
C ASN A 2 -38.40 -42.62 -53.03
N ASN A 3 -38.08 -41.31 -53.01
CA ASN A 3 -36.72 -40.83 -52.75
C ASN A 3 -36.79 -39.46 -52.05
N LEU A 4 -36.71 -39.49 -50.72
CA LEU A 4 -36.50 -38.34 -49.85
C LEU A 4 -34.99 -38.17 -49.63
N GLY A 5 -34.41 -37.10 -50.14
CA GLY A 5 -33.28 -36.41 -49.51
C GLY A 5 -33.76 -34.98 -49.27
N PRO A 6 -33.52 -34.33 -48.11
CA PRO A 6 -32.18 -34.13 -47.56
C PRO A 6 -32.10 -34.16 -46.01
N CYS A 7 -31.00 -34.68 -45.45
CA CYS A 7 -30.67 -34.46 -44.04
C CYS A 7 -29.36 -33.67 -43.92
N ALA A 8 -29.40 -32.39 -44.25
CA ALA A 8 -28.35 -31.44 -43.85
C ALA A 8 -28.81 -30.78 -42.55
N ASN A 9 -28.33 -31.30 -41.43
CA ASN A 9 -28.71 -30.83 -40.11
C ASN A 9 -27.59 -29.95 -39.52
N PRO A 10 -27.72 -28.60 -39.48
CA PRO A 10 -26.62 -27.72 -39.10
C PRO A 10 -26.61 -27.47 -37.59
N HIS A 11 -26.64 -28.52 -36.77
CA HIS A 11 -26.67 -28.37 -35.32
C HIS A 11 -25.29 -28.15 -34.70
N TRP A 12 -24.22 -28.53 -35.41
CA TRP A 12 -22.86 -28.53 -34.89
C TRP A 12 -22.22 -27.13 -34.85
N ALA A 13 -22.63 -26.22 -35.74
CA ALA A 13 -22.10 -24.85 -35.80
C ALA A 13 -22.55 -23.98 -34.60
N ALA A 14 -23.75 -24.23 -34.07
CA ALA A 14 -24.29 -23.49 -32.92
C ALA A 14 -23.63 -23.89 -31.59
N ALA A 15 -23.08 -25.10 -31.48
CA ALA A 15 -22.41 -25.59 -30.28
C ALA A 15 -21.02 -24.95 -30.10
N ILE A 16 -20.28 -24.76 -31.19
CA ILE A 16 -18.91 -24.21 -31.16
C ILE A 16 -18.92 -22.72 -30.75
N LEU A 17 -19.91 -21.95 -31.21
CA LEU A 17 -20.01 -20.51 -30.89
C LEU A 17 -20.33 -20.26 -29.39
N ARG A 18 -21.03 -21.18 -28.72
CA ARG A 18 -21.38 -21.06 -27.29
C ARG A 18 -20.21 -21.34 -26.35
N VAL A 19 -19.27 -22.22 -26.75
CA VAL A 19 -18.09 -22.56 -25.94
C VAL A 19 -17.06 -21.42 -25.96
N VAL A 20 -16.89 -20.74 -27.09
CA VAL A 20 -15.96 -19.59 -27.21
C VAL A 20 -16.41 -18.40 -26.35
N PHE A 21 -17.72 -18.17 -26.19
CA PHE A 21 -18.24 -17.06 -25.38
C PHE A 21 -18.08 -17.30 -23.86
N LEU A 22 -18.04 -18.56 -23.40
CA LEU A 22 -17.85 -18.87 -21.97
C LEU A 22 -16.40 -18.74 -21.50
N ILE A 23 -15.41 -18.97 -22.39
CA ILE A 23 -13.98 -18.88 -22.03
C ILE A 23 -13.50 -17.41 -21.96
N GLY A 24 -14.13 -16.49 -22.71
CA GLY A 24 -13.80 -15.07 -22.68
C GLY A 24 -14.08 -14.35 -21.34
N LEU A 25 -14.93 -14.92 -20.48
CA LEU A 25 -15.33 -14.30 -19.21
C LEU A 25 -14.37 -14.57 -18.04
N ILE A 26 -13.41 -15.50 -18.18
CA ILE A 26 -12.50 -15.89 -17.08
C ILE A 26 -11.19 -15.07 -17.10
N ALA A 27 -10.92 -14.31 -18.17
CA ALA A 27 -9.70 -13.53 -18.30
C ALA A 27 -9.66 -12.24 -17.45
N GLY A 28 -10.75 -11.91 -16.73
CA GLY A 28 -10.92 -10.60 -16.08
C GLY A 28 -10.52 -10.48 -14.61
N CYS A 29 -10.31 -11.57 -13.87
CA CYS A 29 -10.30 -11.51 -12.39
C CYS A 29 -9.09 -12.19 -11.74
N ALA A 30 -7.88 -11.96 -12.24
CA ALA A 30 -6.71 -12.17 -11.39
C ALA A 30 -6.71 -11.11 -10.28
N PRO A 31 -6.64 -11.48 -8.98
CA PRO A 31 -6.48 -10.49 -7.92
C PRO A 31 -5.23 -9.67 -8.21
N PRO A 32 -5.26 -8.33 -7.99
CA PRO A 32 -4.09 -7.51 -8.21
C PRO A 32 -2.95 -8.05 -7.34
N GLY A 33 -1.78 -8.22 -7.96
CA GLY A 33 -0.56 -8.55 -7.23
C GLY A 33 -0.30 -7.53 -6.12
N ARG A 34 0.42 -7.95 -5.08
CA ARG A 34 0.76 -7.12 -3.93
C ARG A 34 2.28 -7.01 -3.82
N LYS A 35 2.78 -5.80 -3.56
CA LYS A 35 4.17 -5.49 -3.25
C LYS A 35 4.32 -5.25 -1.76
N LEU A 36 5.42 -5.75 -1.19
CA LEU A 36 5.83 -5.44 0.18
C LEU A 36 6.67 -4.16 0.19
N LEU A 37 6.26 -3.19 0.98
CA LEU A 37 6.91 -1.90 1.10
C LEU A 37 7.52 -1.75 2.49
N ARG A 38 8.66 -1.06 2.56
CA ARG A 38 9.27 -0.61 3.81
C ARG A 38 9.16 0.90 3.93
N LEU A 39 8.63 1.43 5.02
CA LEU A 39 8.79 2.84 5.37
C LEU A 39 9.93 2.96 6.39
N GLU A 40 10.92 3.77 6.05
CA GLU A 40 11.99 4.19 6.95
C GLU A 40 11.79 5.64 7.36
N VAL A 41 11.83 5.89 8.67
CA VAL A 41 11.89 7.24 9.23
C VAL A 41 13.30 7.47 9.76
N GLN A 42 13.97 8.43 9.14
CA GLN A 42 15.30 8.86 9.50
C GLN A 42 15.23 10.21 10.23
N HIS A 43 15.82 10.25 11.42
CA HIS A 43 15.93 11.44 12.25
C HIS A 43 17.42 11.69 12.53
N GLN A 44 17.91 12.89 12.23
CA GLN A 44 19.33 13.24 12.38
C GLN A 44 20.29 12.26 11.68
N GLY A 45 19.89 11.71 10.53
CA GLY A 45 20.69 10.76 9.74
C GLY A 45 20.66 9.32 10.27
N GLN A 46 19.95 9.03 11.36
CA GLN A 46 19.76 7.69 11.88
C GLN A 46 18.35 7.18 11.61
N VAL A 47 18.22 5.91 11.22
CA VAL A 47 16.90 5.27 11.11
C VAL A 47 16.38 5.06 12.53
N VAL A 48 15.25 5.69 12.87
CA VAL A 48 14.62 5.55 14.19
C VAL A 48 13.43 4.60 14.17
N LEU A 49 12.90 4.31 12.98
CA LEU A 49 11.72 3.49 12.77
C LEU A 49 11.75 2.83 11.39
N ARG A 50 11.52 1.51 11.36
CA ARG A 50 11.34 0.70 10.14
C ARG A 50 10.05 -0.09 10.20
N MET A 51 9.30 -0.07 9.10
CA MET A 51 7.94 -0.58 9.08
C MET A 51 7.65 -1.23 7.76
N LEU A 52 7.02 -2.40 7.80
CA LEU A 52 6.55 -3.06 6.60
C LEU A 52 5.03 -2.88 6.47
N PHE A 53 4.60 -2.66 5.24
CA PHE A 53 3.19 -2.65 4.85
C PHE A 53 3.10 -3.10 3.40
N ASP A 54 1.98 -3.68 3.01
CA ASP A 54 1.81 -4.18 1.66
C ASP A 54 0.86 -3.30 0.84
N ALA A 55 1.04 -3.28 -0.48
CA ALA A 55 0.13 -2.59 -1.37
C ALA A 55 -0.14 -3.28 -2.68
N PRO A 56 -1.33 -3.12 -3.28
CA PRO A 56 -1.54 -3.50 -4.67
C PRO A 56 -0.41 -2.94 -5.54
N ASP A 57 0.09 -3.74 -6.46
CA ASP A 57 1.22 -3.36 -7.32
C ASP A 57 0.93 -2.08 -8.09
N ARG A 58 -0.33 -1.94 -8.52
CA ARG A 58 -0.88 -0.80 -9.26
C ARG A 58 -1.14 0.45 -8.41
N GLU A 59 -0.96 0.39 -7.08
CA GLU A 59 -1.21 1.53 -6.22
C GLU A 59 -0.17 2.64 -6.46
N ARG A 60 -0.67 3.87 -6.65
CA ARG A 60 0.13 5.04 -7.01
C ARG A 60 0.92 5.54 -5.80
N PRO A 61 2.13 6.10 -6.00
CA PRO A 61 2.95 6.61 -4.90
C PRO A 61 2.24 7.58 -3.93
N ALA A 62 1.39 8.48 -4.45
CA ALA A 62 0.63 9.43 -3.64
C ALA A 62 -0.36 8.76 -2.66
N ASP A 63 -0.89 7.59 -3.03
CA ASP A 63 -1.87 6.84 -2.25
C ASP A 63 -1.19 5.92 -1.20
N LEU A 64 0.08 5.54 -1.41
CA LEU A 64 0.87 4.75 -0.46
C LEU A 64 0.96 5.44 0.91
N TRP A 65 1.12 6.77 0.93
CA TRP A 65 1.18 7.55 2.17
C TRP A 65 -0.11 7.47 2.98
N LYS A 66 -1.28 7.28 2.36
CA LYS A 66 -2.55 7.15 3.11
C LYS A 66 -2.60 5.86 3.93
N ARG A 67 -1.83 4.85 3.54
CA ARG A 67 -1.82 3.55 4.21
C ARG A 67 -1.02 3.57 5.51
N THR A 68 -0.07 4.50 5.62
CA THR A 68 0.71 4.72 6.84
C THR A 68 -0.12 5.31 8.00
N CYS A 69 -1.33 5.83 7.71
CA CYS A 69 -2.34 6.24 8.72
C CYS A 69 -3.16 5.09 9.30
N ARG A 70 -3.55 4.13 8.44
CA ARG A 70 -4.70 3.24 8.67
C ARG A 70 -4.31 2.02 9.47
N GLU A 71 -3.11 1.51 9.23
CA GLU A 71 -2.62 0.34 9.93
C GLU A 71 -1.61 0.80 10.97
N PRO A 72 -1.82 0.52 12.28
CA PRO A 72 -0.71 0.56 13.21
C PRO A 72 0.36 -0.37 12.63
N PHE A 73 1.57 0.15 12.47
CA PHE A 73 2.57 -0.40 11.56
C PHE A 73 2.63 -1.93 11.63
N ALA A 74 2.16 -2.59 10.56
CA ALA A 74 1.66 -3.97 10.59
C ALA A 74 2.73 -4.99 10.97
N SER A 75 3.99 -4.64 10.77
CA SER A 75 5.12 -5.25 11.47
C SER A 75 6.19 -4.18 11.60
N GLU A 76 6.40 -3.68 12.81
CA GLU A 76 7.65 -3.00 13.13
C GLU A 76 8.76 -4.00 12.89
N GLU A 77 9.56 -3.76 11.86
CA GLU A 77 10.79 -4.53 11.66
C GLU A 77 11.75 -4.16 12.80
N GLU A 78 11.75 -2.88 13.20
CA GLU A 78 12.58 -2.36 14.27
C GLU A 78 12.09 -0.98 14.74
N VAL A 79 11.77 -0.84 16.03
CA VAL A 79 11.70 0.48 16.70
C VAL A 79 13.02 0.67 17.41
N LEU A 80 13.86 1.53 16.86
CA LEU A 80 15.22 1.68 17.34
C LEU A 80 15.30 2.66 18.51
N GLN A 81 14.70 3.85 18.39
CA GLN A 81 14.98 4.96 19.33
C GLN A 81 13.85 6.01 19.49
N ILE A 82 12.57 5.65 19.35
CA ILE A 82 11.49 6.63 19.57
C ILE A 82 11.21 6.80 21.07
N LYS A 83 11.43 8.01 21.58
CA LYS A 83 11.04 8.39 22.95
C LYS A 83 9.73 9.18 22.92
N PRO A 84 8.73 8.81 23.76
CA PRO A 84 7.51 9.59 23.89
C PRO A 84 7.79 10.98 24.49
N ASP A 85 6.89 11.93 24.22
CA ASP A 85 6.92 13.25 24.82
C ASP A 85 6.67 13.13 26.34
N PRO A 86 7.38 13.89 27.21
CA PRO A 86 7.30 13.74 28.68
C PRO A 86 5.88 13.85 29.25
N ASN A 87 5.06 14.71 28.66
CA ASN A 87 3.69 14.98 29.11
C ASN A 87 2.62 14.26 28.26
N SER A 88 3.03 13.47 27.27
CA SER A 88 2.11 12.79 26.37
C SER A 88 2.68 11.44 25.95
N PRO A 89 2.44 10.38 26.75
CA PRO A 89 2.99 9.07 26.44
C PRO A 89 2.46 8.48 25.13
N LEU A 90 1.36 8.99 24.59
CA LEU A 90 0.78 8.53 23.31
C LEU A 90 1.35 9.27 22.09
N ARG A 91 2.27 10.21 22.31
CA ARG A 91 2.82 11.09 21.29
C ARG A 91 4.34 11.08 21.37
N ALA A 92 5.00 11.17 20.22
CA ALA A 92 6.43 11.45 20.14
C ALA A 92 6.66 12.52 19.08
N THR A 93 7.41 13.56 19.43
CA THR A 93 7.79 14.62 18.50
C THR A 93 9.26 14.48 18.11
N LEU A 94 9.54 14.09 16.87
CA LEU A 94 10.88 14.06 16.31
C LEU A 94 11.29 15.47 15.89
N LYS A 95 11.92 16.22 16.80
CA LYS A 95 12.31 17.62 16.59
C LYS A 95 13.42 17.77 15.56
N GLY A 96 13.31 18.77 14.68
CA GLY A 96 14.29 18.99 13.61
C GLY A 96 13.95 18.23 12.33
N SER A 97 14.94 18.06 11.44
CA SER A 97 14.74 17.46 10.11
C SER A 97 14.52 15.95 10.20
N VAL A 98 13.45 15.48 9.55
CA VAL A 98 13.06 14.08 9.48
C VAL A 98 12.81 13.71 8.02
N ARG A 99 13.49 12.66 7.55
CA ARG A 99 13.31 12.10 6.22
C ARG A 99 12.50 10.82 6.33
N LEU A 100 11.44 10.73 5.54
CA LEU A 100 10.62 9.54 5.39
C LEU A 100 10.84 8.98 4.00
N THR A 101 11.10 7.67 3.90
CA THR A 101 11.31 7.01 2.61
C THR A 101 10.50 5.74 2.54
N ILE A 102 9.64 5.61 1.53
CA ILE A 102 8.98 4.36 1.18
C ILE A 102 9.88 3.63 0.19
N LEU A 103 10.24 2.38 0.49
CA LEU A 103 11.08 1.51 -0.33
C LEU A 103 10.29 0.29 -0.81
N HIS A 104 10.64 -0.20 -1.99
CA HIS A 104 10.27 -1.51 -2.51
C HIS A 104 11.54 -2.24 -2.91
N ALA A 105 11.79 -3.44 -2.36
CA ALA A 105 13.02 -4.20 -2.59
C ALA A 105 14.30 -3.33 -2.43
N ASN A 106 14.37 -2.56 -1.34
CA ASN A 106 15.44 -1.59 -1.02
C ASN A 106 15.63 -0.42 -2.02
N LYS A 107 14.72 -0.22 -2.97
CA LYS A 107 14.73 0.93 -3.87
C LYS A 107 13.71 1.99 -3.42
N PRO A 108 14.07 3.29 -3.38
CA PRO A 108 13.13 4.33 -2.99
C PRO A 108 12.00 4.46 -4.03
N VAL A 109 10.76 4.41 -3.57
CA VAL A 109 9.54 4.62 -4.36
C VAL A 109 9.03 6.05 -4.17
N SER A 110 9.11 6.58 -2.95
CA SER A 110 8.72 7.94 -2.61
C SER A 110 9.50 8.37 -1.38
N SER A 111 9.84 9.66 -1.29
CA SER A 111 10.43 10.25 -0.10
C SER A 111 9.82 11.60 0.22
N ALA A 112 9.91 11.98 1.48
CA ALA A 112 9.49 13.28 1.99
C ALA A 112 10.48 13.73 3.05
N THR A 113 10.76 15.03 3.11
CA THR A 113 11.53 15.62 4.21
C THR A 113 10.68 16.72 4.83
N LEU A 114 10.50 16.65 6.15
CA LEU A 114 9.81 17.67 6.91
C LEU A 114 10.45 17.86 8.28
N SER A 115 10.09 18.95 8.95
CA SER A 115 10.52 19.22 10.31
C SER A 115 9.45 18.86 11.33
N ASN A 116 9.88 18.46 12.53
CA ASN A 116 9.02 18.25 13.69
C ASN A 116 7.90 17.23 13.40
N LEU A 117 8.30 16.02 12.98
CA LEU A 117 7.37 14.93 12.70
C LEU A 117 6.72 14.47 14.00
N VAL A 118 5.39 14.34 13.98
CA VAL A 118 4.63 13.81 15.12
C VAL A 118 4.26 12.35 14.85
N LEU A 119 4.56 11.49 15.81
CA LEU A 119 4.13 10.10 15.82
C LEU A 119 3.10 9.91 16.93
N ALA A 120 2.13 9.03 16.68
CA ALA A 120 1.11 8.66 17.66
C ALA A 120 1.17 7.16 17.94
N ARG A 121 0.73 6.70 19.10
CA ARG A 121 0.51 5.27 19.40
C ARG A 121 -0.79 5.07 20.16
N SER A 122 -1.34 3.86 20.11
CA SER A 122 -2.66 3.56 20.69
C SER A 122 -2.64 3.37 22.21
N ALA A 123 -1.50 3.01 22.79
CA ALA A 123 -1.33 2.84 24.24
C ALA A 123 0.07 3.26 24.69
N ALA A 124 0.21 3.66 25.95
CA ALA A 124 1.46 4.21 26.52
C ALA A 124 2.62 3.21 26.57
N ASN A 125 2.33 1.92 26.49
CA ASN A 125 3.31 0.83 26.42
C ASN A 125 3.31 0.14 25.05
N SER A 126 2.52 0.63 24.10
CA SER A 126 2.53 0.05 22.75
C SER A 126 3.86 0.39 22.07
N PRO A 127 4.53 -0.60 21.47
CA PRO A 127 5.65 -0.31 20.60
C PRO A 127 5.17 0.32 19.30
N LYS A 128 3.91 0.05 18.90
CA LYS A 128 3.29 0.42 17.63
C LYS A 128 3.05 1.93 17.52
N TRP A 129 3.99 2.60 16.88
CA TRP A 129 3.76 3.99 16.44
C TRP A 129 2.83 4.01 15.21
N ARG A 130 2.40 5.20 14.78
CA ARG A 130 1.70 5.48 13.53
C ARG A 130 1.85 6.95 13.15
N LEU A 131 1.70 7.25 11.86
CA LEU A 131 1.55 8.63 11.41
C LEU A 131 0.08 9.04 11.59
N PRO A 132 -0.22 10.08 12.38
CA PRO A 132 -1.57 10.63 12.43
C PRO A 132 -1.94 11.28 11.08
N GLU A 133 -3.23 11.40 10.80
CA GLU A 133 -3.74 11.87 9.50
C GLU A 133 -3.21 13.25 9.08
N ALA A 134 -3.12 14.17 10.05
CA ALA A 134 -2.54 15.49 9.84
C ALA A 134 -1.08 15.42 9.34
N GLU A 135 -0.29 14.47 9.85
CA GLU A 135 1.10 14.30 9.45
C GLU A 135 1.22 13.62 8.10
N VAL A 136 0.34 12.67 7.76
CA VAL A 136 0.31 12.11 6.41
C VAL A 136 0.00 13.16 5.37
N LYS A 137 -0.90 14.10 5.67
CA LYS A 137 -1.16 15.25 4.77
C LYS A 137 0.12 16.06 4.53
N ARG A 138 0.85 16.43 5.59
CA ARG A 138 2.13 17.16 5.50
C ARG A 138 3.18 16.38 4.72
N VAL A 139 3.30 15.07 4.98
CA VAL A 139 4.24 14.18 4.30
C VAL A 139 3.92 14.08 2.80
N ARG A 140 2.64 13.94 2.43
CA ARG A 140 2.20 13.90 1.01
C ARG A 140 2.57 15.19 0.29
N GLN A 141 2.29 16.34 0.90
CA GLN A 141 2.67 17.65 0.35
C GLN A 141 4.19 17.77 0.18
N ALA A 142 4.96 17.38 1.20
CA ALA A 142 6.43 17.38 1.15
C ALA A 142 7.01 16.37 0.13
N ALA A 143 6.27 15.32 -0.22
CA ALA A 143 6.61 14.37 -1.28
C ALA A 143 6.25 14.87 -2.69
N GLY A 144 5.69 16.09 -2.83
CA GLY A 144 5.25 16.64 -4.12
C GLY A 144 3.83 16.22 -4.53
N PHE A 145 3.07 15.58 -3.64
CA PHE A 145 1.67 15.24 -3.86
C PHE A 145 0.80 16.21 -3.07
N GLY A 146 0.60 17.40 -3.66
CA GLY A 146 -0.41 18.37 -3.18
C GLY A 146 -1.81 17.75 -3.12
N ASP A 147 -2.71 18.41 -2.39
CA ASP A 147 -4.10 17.97 -2.26
C ASP A 147 -4.85 17.96 -3.60
#